data_AF-A0AAU0UR35-F1
#
_entry.id   AF-A0AAU0UR35-F1
#
_cell.length_a   1.000
_cell.length_b   1.000
_cell.length_c   1.000
_cell.angle_alpha   90.00
_cell.angle_beta   90.00
_cell.angle_gamma   90.00
#
_symmetry.space_group_name_H-M   'P 1'
#
loop_
_entity.id
_entity.type
_entity.pdbx_description
1 polymer ?
#
loop_
_entity_poly.entity_id
_entity_poly.type
_entity_poly.pdbx_seq_one_letter_code
_entity_poly.pdbx_strand_id
1 'polypeptide(L)'
;MKKWRCTVCNYIHEGETPPDVCPVCGVGPEMFEEVKVETEQELMTAEEKTNAKPAIRKFTYGLFVISSKKGDKVNAQAANTAFQITNDPAKIAIGINKNNLTWEYINESGIFAVNILGQNQIDTVKHFGFQSGKKVDKFSDVSYTTEKTGAPLLTECTAWVECQVEHQIDVGTHTIFVGQVVNGANLGDAEPLTYAYYHQNK
;
A
#
# COMPACT_ATOMS: atom_id res chain seq x y z
N MET A 1 0.86 -31.61 -1.02
CA MET A 1 1.33 -31.88 -2.39
C MET A 1 2.58 -31.06 -2.61
N LYS A 2 3.73 -31.71 -2.81
CA LYS A 2 5.00 -31.03 -3.02
C LYS A 2 5.06 -30.40 -4.42
N LYS A 3 5.92 -29.39 -4.56
CA LYS A 3 6.25 -28.78 -5.85
C LYS A 3 7.73 -28.96 -6.11
N TRP A 4 8.09 -29.22 -7.37
CA TRP A 4 9.47 -29.41 -7.81
C TRP A 4 9.77 -28.45 -8.95
N ARG A 5 10.88 -27.74 -8.87
CA ARG A 5 11.33 -26.79 -9.89
C ARG A 5 12.52 -27.35 -10.64
N CYS A 6 12.43 -27.42 -11.97
CA CYS A 6 13.58 -27.71 -12.81
C CYS A 6 14.58 -26.56 -12.74
N THR A 7 15.82 -26.83 -12.38
CA THR A 7 16.89 -25.83 -12.23
C THR A 7 17.42 -25.30 -13.56
N VAL A 8 17.06 -25.95 -14.69
CA VAL A 8 17.49 -25.56 -16.04
C VAL A 8 16.48 -24.64 -16.73
N CYS A 9 15.17 -24.95 -16.64
CA CYS A 9 14.13 -24.22 -17.38
C CYS A 9 13.01 -23.61 -16.51
N ASN A 10 13.09 -23.76 -15.18
CA ASN A 10 12.08 -23.31 -14.22
C ASN A 10 10.68 -23.95 -14.34
N TYR A 11 10.51 -25.02 -15.11
CA TYR A 11 9.27 -25.80 -15.11
C TYR A 11 8.91 -26.27 -13.69
N ILE A 12 7.64 -26.12 -13.30
CA ILE A 12 7.11 -26.55 -12.00
C ILE A 12 6.29 -27.81 -12.18
N HIS A 13 6.66 -28.86 -11.46
CA HIS A 13 5.92 -30.11 -11.34
C HIS A 13 5.21 -30.19 -9.99
N GLU A 14 3.97 -30.66 -9.95
CA GLU A 14 3.22 -30.91 -8.71
C GLU A 14 3.09 -32.42 -8.50
N GLY A 15 3.68 -32.93 -7.41
CA GLY A 15 3.77 -34.36 -7.15
C GLY A 15 4.66 -34.66 -5.95
N GLU A 16 4.52 -35.85 -5.36
CA GLU A 16 5.32 -36.25 -4.18
C GLU A 16 6.82 -36.42 -4.52
N THR A 17 7.15 -36.64 -5.79
CA THR A 17 8.51 -36.80 -6.33
C THR A 17 8.67 -35.94 -7.60
N PRO A 18 9.90 -35.58 -8.00
CA PRO A 18 10.14 -34.89 -9.28
C PRO A 18 9.85 -35.85 -10.45
N PRO A 19 9.53 -35.33 -11.64
CA PRO A 19 9.27 -36.17 -12.81
C PRO A 19 10.57 -36.81 -13.32
N ASP A 20 10.47 -38.01 -13.91
CA ASP A 20 11.62 -38.74 -14.49
C ASP A 20 12.31 -37.96 -15.63
N VAL A 21 11.55 -37.12 -16.33
CA VAL A 21 12.06 -36.23 -17.39
C VAL A 21 11.33 -34.91 -17.34
N CYS A 22 12.07 -33.80 -17.40
CA CYS A 22 11.47 -32.47 -17.54
C CYS A 22 10.76 -32.35 -18.90
N PRO A 23 9.45 -32.03 -18.95
CA PRO A 23 8.71 -31.94 -20.21
C PRO A 23 9.10 -30.73 -21.07
N VAL A 24 9.88 -29.79 -20.53
CA VAL A 24 10.30 -28.56 -21.23
C VAL A 24 11.72 -28.67 -21.77
N CYS A 25 12.68 -29.21 -21.01
CA CYS A 25 14.10 -29.24 -21.41
C CYS A 25 14.74 -30.62 -21.43
N GLY A 26 14.02 -31.68 -21.06
CA GLY A 26 14.49 -33.07 -21.22
C GLY A 26 15.52 -33.56 -20.20
N VAL A 27 15.89 -32.76 -19.19
CA VAL A 27 16.79 -33.20 -18.11
C VAL A 27 16.11 -34.16 -17.14
N GLY A 28 16.91 -35.00 -16.47
CA GLY A 28 16.42 -35.98 -15.50
C GLY A 28 16.04 -35.37 -14.14
N PRO A 29 15.54 -36.20 -13.20
CA PRO A 29 15.05 -35.78 -11.89
C PRO A 29 16.13 -35.15 -11.01
N GLU A 30 17.42 -35.44 -11.26
CA GLU A 30 18.56 -34.84 -10.58
C GLU A 30 18.67 -33.32 -10.78
N MET A 31 18.02 -32.80 -11.83
CA MET A 31 17.96 -31.37 -12.14
C MET A 31 16.68 -30.70 -11.61
N PHE A 32 15.97 -31.35 -10.68
CA PHE A 32 14.85 -30.77 -9.95
C PHE A 32 15.20 -30.53 -8.49
N GLU A 33 14.78 -29.39 -7.98
CA GLU A 33 14.80 -29.09 -6.55
C GLU A 33 13.37 -29.04 -6.01
N GLU A 34 13.17 -29.52 -4.77
CA GLU A 34 11.90 -29.33 -4.08
C GLU A 34 11.72 -27.83 -3.82
N VAL A 35 10.65 -27.27 -4.37
CA VAL A 35 10.19 -25.94 -4.01
C VAL A 35 9.69 -26.07 -2.59
N LYS A 36 10.56 -25.71 -1.64
CA LYS A 36 10.13 -25.37 -0.30
C LYS A 36 9.17 -24.22 -0.46
N VAL A 37 7.88 -24.51 -0.38
CA VAL A 37 6.93 -23.46 -0.06
C VAL A 37 7.49 -22.86 1.23
N GLU A 38 7.73 -21.56 1.25
CA GLU A 38 7.99 -20.82 2.49
C GLU A 38 6.70 -20.84 3.34
N THR A 39 6.26 -22.04 3.70
CA THR A 39 5.19 -22.26 4.66
C THR A 39 5.86 -22.11 6.02
N GLU A 40 5.44 -21.04 6.69
CA GLU A 40 5.89 -20.58 8.00
C GLU A 40 7.19 -19.78 7.94
N GLN A 41 7.07 -18.48 7.63
CA GLN A 41 7.94 -17.51 8.30
C GLN A 41 7.89 -17.83 9.79
N GLU A 42 9.03 -18.21 10.39
CA GLU A 42 9.13 -18.38 11.84
C GLU A 42 8.61 -17.09 12.48
N LEU A 43 7.43 -17.18 13.09
CA LEU A 43 6.83 -16.05 13.78
C LEU A 43 7.76 -15.69 14.94
N MET A 44 8.13 -14.41 15.03
CA MET A 44 8.91 -13.89 16.14
C MET A 44 8.38 -14.42 17.48
N THR A 45 9.30 -14.87 18.33
CA THR A 45 9.02 -15.21 19.73
C THR A 45 8.40 -14.02 20.47
N ALA A 46 7.77 -14.27 21.63
CA ALA A 46 7.18 -13.20 22.43
C ALA A 46 8.23 -12.16 22.89
N GLU A 47 9.45 -12.61 23.17
CA GLU A 47 10.58 -11.76 23.54
C GLU A 47 11.05 -10.90 22.35
N GLU A 48 11.24 -11.51 21.18
CA GLU A 48 11.61 -10.77 19.95
C GLU A 48 10.55 -9.72 19.59
N LYS A 49 9.25 -10.06 19.69
CA LYS A 49 8.16 -9.09 19.48
C LYS A 49 8.23 -7.93 20.46
N THR A 50 8.54 -8.22 21.72
CA THR A 50 8.68 -7.22 22.79
C THR A 50 9.84 -6.27 22.48
N ASN A 51 10.98 -6.81 22.03
CA ASN A 51 12.19 -6.05 21.70
C ASN A 51 12.04 -5.26 20.38
N ALA A 52 11.38 -5.82 19.37
CA ALA A 52 11.23 -5.18 18.06
C ALA A 52 10.16 -4.06 18.06
N LYS A 53 9.12 -4.17 18.88
CA LYS A 53 8.05 -3.16 18.96
C LYS A 53 8.57 -1.72 19.19
N PRO A 54 9.47 -1.43 20.15
CA PRO A 54 10.03 -0.09 20.30
C PRO A 54 10.92 0.32 19.11
N ALA A 55 11.63 -0.63 18.47
CA ALA A 55 12.43 -0.34 17.28
C ALA A 55 11.55 0.04 16.07
N ILE A 56 10.46 -0.68 15.82
CA ILE A 56 9.49 -0.37 14.76
C ILE A 56 8.88 1.03 14.97
N ARG A 57 8.66 1.44 16.23
CA ARG A 57 8.15 2.78 16.56
C ARG A 57 9.13 3.92 16.26
N LYS A 58 10.40 3.62 15.96
CA LYS A 58 11.40 4.63 15.56
C LYS A 58 11.33 5.02 14.08
N PHE A 59 10.62 4.25 13.25
CA PHE A 59 10.39 4.63 11.87
C PHE A 59 9.65 5.97 11.79
N THR A 60 10.16 6.85 10.94
CA THR A 60 9.55 8.15 10.67
C THR A 60 8.57 8.03 9.51
N TYR A 61 7.48 8.79 9.60
CA TYR A 61 6.47 8.84 8.56
C TYR A 61 5.86 10.24 8.51
N GLY A 62 5.45 10.65 7.31
CA GLY A 62 4.46 11.71 7.15
C GLY A 62 3.06 11.22 7.56
N LEU A 63 2.08 12.12 7.45
CA LEU A 63 0.66 11.80 7.56
C LEU A 63 -0.09 12.35 6.36
N PHE A 64 -0.92 11.48 5.80
CA PHE A 64 -1.57 11.71 4.52
C PHE A 64 -3.04 11.32 4.61
N VAL A 65 -3.85 11.87 3.71
CA VAL A 65 -5.16 11.32 3.35
C VAL A 65 -5.04 10.66 1.99
N ILE A 66 -5.24 9.34 1.95
CA ILE A 66 -5.27 8.55 0.73
C ILE A 66 -6.71 8.44 0.27
N SER A 67 -6.99 8.94 -0.94
CA SER A 67 -8.32 9.00 -1.51
C SER A 67 -8.40 8.24 -2.83
N SER A 68 -9.59 7.75 -3.16
CA SER A 68 -9.89 7.09 -4.43
C SER A 68 -11.41 7.13 -4.67
N LYS A 69 -11.86 6.55 -5.79
CA LYS A 69 -13.27 6.53 -6.20
C LYS A 69 -13.68 5.17 -6.79
N LYS A 70 -15.00 4.94 -6.84
CA LYS A 70 -15.64 3.82 -7.52
C LYS A 70 -16.92 4.33 -8.19
N GLY A 71 -16.94 4.39 -9.51
CA GLY A 71 -18.00 5.10 -10.25
C GLY A 71 -18.06 6.57 -9.80
N ASP A 72 -19.21 7.03 -9.34
CA ASP A 72 -19.36 8.41 -8.81
C ASP A 72 -19.14 8.52 -7.30
N LYS A 73 -18.86 7.41 -6.61
CA LYS A 73 -18.63 7.40 -5.17
C LYS A 73 -17.17 7.66 -4.84
N VAL A 74 -16.94 8.46 -3.81
CA VAL A 74 -15.60 8.84 -3.33
C VAL A 74 -15.39 8.36 -1.91
N ASN A 75 -14.15 7.99 -1.56
CA ASN A 75 -13.80 7.66 -0.19
C ASN A 75 -12.30 7.89 0.07
N ALA A 76 -11.95 8.08 1.33
CA ALA A 76 -10.57 8.25 1.76
C ALA A 76 -10.30 7.69 3.16
N GLN A 77 -9.01 7.55 3.48
CA GLN A 77 -8.53 7.22 4.82
C GLN A 77 -7.28 8.03 5.17
N ALA A 78 -7.05 8.24 6.47
CA ALA A 78 -5.73 8.64 6.93
C ALA A 78 -4.74 7.46 6.75
N ALA A 79 -3.52 7.75 6.34
CA ALA A 79 -2.43 6.78 6.29
C ALA A 79 -1.09 7.47 6.56
N ASN A 80 -0.16 6.75 7.17
CA ASN A 80 1.23 7.18 7.35
C ASN A 80 2.18 6.43 6.39
N THR A 81 1.82 5.22 5.96
CA THR A 81 2.61 4.40 5.03
C THR A 81 2.43 4.89 3.58
N ALA A 82 3.13 5.97 3.23
CA ALA A 82 3.30 6.44 1.85
C ALA A 82 4.72 7.00 1.67
N PHE A 83 5.38 6.68 0.55
CA PHE A 83 6.72 7.17 0.23
C PHE A 83 7.03 7.07 -1.27
N GLN A 84 7.95 7.91 -1.73
CA GLN A 84 8.45 7.88 -3.10
C GLN A 84 9.44 6.72 -3.30
N ILE A 85 9.29 6.00 -4.41
CA ILE A 85 10.18 4.88 -4.80
C ILE A 85 11.18 5.33 -5.86
N THR A 86 10.71 6.02 -6.90
CA THR A 86 11.55 6.48 -8.01
C THR A 86 11.26 7.94 -8.34
N ASN A 87 12.24 8.62 -8.94
CA ASN A 87 12.14 10.01 -9.36
C ASN A 87 11.71 10.17 -10.82
N ASP A 88 12.26 9.38 -11.75
CA ASP A 88 11.90 9.45 -13.17
C ASP A 88 11.79 8.04 -13.80
N PRO A 89 10.56 7.57 -14.13
CA PRO A 89 9.29 8.21 -13.81
C PRO A 89 9.05 8.26 -12.30
N ALA A 90 8.35 9.29 -11.81
CA ALA A 90 8.03 9.42 -10.38
C ALA A 90 7.01 8.35 -9.96
N LYS A 91 7.31 7.60 -8.89
CA LYS A 91 6.42 6.54 -8.37
C LYS A 91 6.28 6.64 -6.86
N ILE A 92 5.06 6.39 -6.36
CA ILE A 92 4.73 6.35 -4.94
C ILE A 92 4.25 4.95 -4.56
N ALA A 93 4.71 4.45 -3.41
CA ALA A 93 4.13 3.29 -2.74
C ALA A 93 3.21 3.72 -1.61
N ILE A 94 2.08 3.05 -1.47
CA ILE A 94 1.16 3.17 -0.32
C ILE A 94 0.81 1.78 0.23
N GLY A 95 0.71 1.67 1.55
CA GLY A 95 0.29 0.44 2.24
C GLY A 95 -1.12 0.57 2.78
N ILE A 96 -2.09 -0.14 2.20
CA ILE A 96 -3.52 0.01 2.55
C ILE A 96 -4.11 -1.31 3.05
N ASN A 97 -4.80 -1.25 4.19
CA ASN A 97 -5.44 -2.41 4.81
C ASN A 97 -6.62 -2.91 3.97
N LYS A 98 -6.68 -4.21 3.68
CA LYS A 98 -7.71 -4.84 2.84
C LYS A 98 -9.14 -4.68 3.36
N ASN A 99 -9.30 -4.41 4.66
CA ASN A 99 -10.63 -4.20 5.26
C ASN A 99 -11.20 -2.80 5.01
N ASN A 100 -10.38 -1.85 4.57
CA ASN A 100 -10.78 -0.44 4.41
C ASN A 100 -11.53 -0.24 3.08
N LEU A 101 -12.55 0.62 3.07
CA LEU A 101 -13.27 0.94 1.83
C LEU A 101 -12.35 1.60 0.79
N THR A 102 -11.35 2.38 1.23
CA THR A 102 -10.36 2.98 0.33
C THR A 102 -9.57 1.92 -0.42
N TRP A 103 -9.26 0.79 0.22
CA TRP A 103 -8.61 -0.34 -0.47
C TRP A 103 -9.47 -0.86 -1.62
N GLU A 104 -10.76 -1.09 -1.39
CA GLU A 104 -11.70 -1.56 -2.41
C GLU A 104 -11.72 -0.60 -3.61
N TYR A 105 -11.78 0.70 -3.34
CA TYR A 105 -11.86 1.72 -4.39
C TYR A 105 -10.57 1.80 -5.20
N ILE A 106 -9.39 1.74 -4.55
CA ILE A 106 -8.11 1.72 -5.25
C ILE A 106 -7.97 0.44 -6.09
N ASN A 107 -8.33 -0.71 -5.50
CA ASN A 107 -8.24 -2.01 -6.17
C ASN A 107 -9.10 -2.08 -7.43
N GLU A 108 -10.28 -1.46 -7.42
CA GLU A 108 -11.21 -1.45 -8.55
C GLU A 108 -10.90 -0.37 -9.59
N SER A 109 -10.56 0.84 -9.15
CA SER A 109 -10.33 1.97 -10.05
C SER A 109 -8.92 2.04 -10.61
N GLY A 110 -7.95 1.40 -9.97
CA GLY A 110 -6.53 1.50 -10.32
C GLY A 110 -5.94 2.89 -10.12
N ILE A 111 -6.57 3.76 -9.31
CA ILE A 111 -6.10 5.11 -9.03
C ILE A 111 -6.10 5.42 -7.54
N PHE A 112 -5.22 6.30 -7.11
CA PHE A 112 -5.25 6.93 -5.80
C PHE A 112 -4.65 8.33 -5.86
N ALA A 113 -5.06 9.18 -4.91
CA ALA A 113 -4.37 10.42 -4.62
C ALA A 113 -3.77 10.38 -3.20
N VAL A 114 -2.61 11.02 -3.05
CA VAL A 114 -1.96 11.24 -1.76
C VAL A 114 -2.08 12.71 -1.42
N ASN A 115 -2.91 13.04 -0.44
CA ASN A 115 -3.08 14.40 0.08
C ASN A 115 -2.18 14.57 1.30
N ILE A 116 -1.18 15.44 1.20
CA ILE A 116 -0.13 15.67 2.20
C ILE A 116 -0.64 16.70 3.20
N LEU A 117 -0.79 16.28 4.45
CA LEU A 117 -1.34 17.13 5.50
C LEU A 117 -0.27 18.05 6.10
N GLY A 118 -0.67 19.26 6.50
CA GLY A 118 0.11 20.19 7.31
C GLY A 118 -0.12 20.00 8.82
N GLN A 119 0.79 20.51 9.65
CA GLN A 119 0.73 20.39 11.11
C GLN A 119 -0.55 20.96 11.74
N ASN A 120 -1.24 21.87 11.05
CA ASN A 120 -2.53 22.44 11.44
C ASN A 120 -3.74 21.52 11.16
N GLN A 121 -3.55 20.32 10.59
CA GLN A 121 -4.62 19.42 10.14
C GLN A 121 -4.78 18.15 10.99
N ILE A 122 -4.57 18.26 12.31
CA ILE A 122 -4.72 17.14 13.26
C ILE A 122 -6.15 16.58 13.22
N ASP A 123 -7.17 17.44 13.11
CA ASP A 123 -8.57 17.00 13.08
C ASP A 123 -8.95 16.31 11.77
N THR A 124 -8.30 16.66 10.66
CA THR A 124 -8.44 15.95 9.37
C THR A 124 -7.98 14.50 9.50
N VAL A 125 -6.90 14.23 10.23
CA VAL A 125 -6.46 12.85 10.54
C VAL A 125 -7.55 12.11 11.31
N LYS A 126 -8.16 12.76 12.31
CA LYS A 126 -9.20 12.12 13.13
C LYS A 126 -10.44 11.77 12.30
N HIS A 127 -10.89 12.72 11.47
CA HIS A 127 -12.03 12.56 10.57
C HIS A 127 -11.86 11.38 9.60
N PHE A 128 -10.74 11.34 8.87
CA PHE A 128 -10.51 10.30 7.87
C PHE A 128 -10.00 8.97 8.47
N GLY A 129 -9.45 8.98 9.68
CA GLY A 129 -8.80 7.84 10.32
C GLY A 129 -9.66 7.01 11.29
N PHE A 130 -10.63 7.60 11.98
CA PHE A 130 -11.42 6.90 13.03
C PHE A 130 -12.84 6.53 12.61
N GLN A 131 -13.18 6.73 11.34
CA GLN A 131 -14.48 6.40 10.79
C GLN A 131 -14.33 5.45 9.59
N SER A 132 -15.35 4.64 9.33
CA SER A 132 -15.39 3.77 8.15
C SER A 132 -16.28 4.38 7.07
N GLY A 133 -15.73 4.55 5.87
CA GLY A 133 -16.49 5.00 4.70
C GLY A 133 -17.64 4.06 4.30
N LYS A 134 -17.64 2.82 4.81
CA LYS A 134 -18.75 1.87 4.65
C LYS A 134 -20.01 2.30 5.39
N LYS A 135 -19.89 3.21 6.37
CA LYS A 135 -20.98 3.64 7.26
C LYS A 135 -21.24 5.14 7.19
N VAL A 136 -20.22 5.94 6.86
CA VAL A 136 -20.28 7.40 6.89
C VAL A 136 -19.76 7.93 5.56
N ASP A 137 -20.46 8.90 5.00
CA ASP A 137 -19.91 9.71 3.91
C ASP A 137 -18.88 10.69 4.49
N LYS A 138 -17.60 10.39 4.29
CA LYS A 138 -16.51 11.23 4.84
C LYS A 138 -16.32 12.53 4.09
N PHE A 139 -16.96 12.70 2.93
CA PHE A 139 -16.84 13.90 2.10
C PHE A 139 -18.08 14.80 2.18
N SER A 140 -19.07 14.49 3.02
CA SER A 140 -20.29 15.31 3.18
C SER A 140 -20.00 16.77 3.51
N ASP A 141 -18.99 17.00 4.36
CA ASP A 141 -18.61 18.32 4.88
C ASP A 141 -17.13 18.64 4.66
N VAL A 142 -16.50 17.98 3.67
CA VAL A 142 -15.08 18.20 3.34
C VAL A 142 -14.96 18.69 1.90
N SER A 143 -14.34 19.86 1.73
CA SER A 143 -14.07 20.42 0.41
C SER A 143 -12.98 19.63 -0.32
N TYR A 144 -13.27 19.27 -1.57
CA TYR A 144 -12.33 18.62 -2.47
C TYR A 144 -12.56 19.06 -3.92
N THR A 145 -11.52 18.97 -4.72
CA THR A 145 -11.59 19.05 -6.19
C THR A 145 -11.21 17.70 -6.81
N THR A 146 -11.30 17.59 -8.12
CA THR A 146 -10.87 16.43 -8.89
C THR A 146 -10.14 16.90 -10.14
N GLU A 147 -9.07 16.22 -10.51
CA GLU A 147 -8.27 16.56 -11.70
C GLU A 147 -8.14 15.33 -12.60
N LYS A 148 -6.91 14.91 -12.93
CA LYS A 148 -6.61 14.00 -14.05
C LYS A 148 -7.17 12.60 -13.87
N THR A 149 -7.14 12.07 -12.65
CA THR A 149 -7.61 10.71 -12.32
C THR A 149 -9.06 10.69 -11.85
N GLY A 150 -9.57 11.83 -11.39
CA GLY A 150 -10.86 11.92 -10.72
C GLY A 150 -10.85 11.49 -9.25
N ALA A 151 -9.72 11.06 -8.69
CA ALA A 151 -9.61 10.84 -7.24
C ALA A 151 -9.79 12.18 -6.49
N PRO A 152 -10.43 12.19 -5.30
CA PRO A 152 -10.63 13.42 -4.52
C PRO A 152 -9.32 14.06 -4.07
N LEU A 153 -9.17 15.36 -4.30
CA LEU A 153 -8.02 16.18 -3.90
C LEU A 153 -8.47 17.20 -2.87
N LEU A 154 -7.95 17.12 -1.65
CA LEU A 154 -8.33 18.04 -0.58
C LEU A 154 -7.81 19.44 -0.90
N THR A 155 -8.68 20.45 -0.80
CA THR A 155 -8.31 21.84 -1.10
C THR A 155 -7.47 22.49 0.00
N GLU A 156 -7.61 22.01 1.24
CA GLU A 156 -6.97 22.58 2.42
C GLU A 156 -5.67 21.86 2.83
N CYS A 157 -5.18 20.89 2.05
CA CYS A 157 -3.92 20.18 2.33
C CYS A 157 -2.70 20.99 1.86
N THR A 158 -1.48 20.61 2.30
CA THR A 158 -0.25 21.32 1.88
C THR A 158 0.07 21.03 0.41
N ALA A 159 -0.13 19.79 -0.03
CA ALA A 159 0.15 19.37 -1.41
C ALA A 159 -0.59 18.07 -1.71
N TRP A 160 -0.74 17.74 -3.00
CA TRP A 160 -1.26 16.44 -3.41
C TRP A 160 -0.55 15.92 -4.66
N VAL A 161 -0.59 14.59 -4.82
CA VAL A 161 -0.20 13.90 -6.05
C VAL A 161 -1.26 12.89 -6.45
N GLU A 162 -1.51 12.78 -7.76
CA GLU A 162 -2.40 11.77 -8.35
C GLU A 162 -1.56 10.63 -8.92
N CYS A 163 -1.98 9.40 -8.68
CA CYS A 163 -1.25 8.20 -9.08
C CYS A 163 -2.15 7.21 -9.83
N GLN A 164 -1.61 6.62 -10.89
CA GLN A 164 -2.17 5.45 -11.56
C GLN A 164 -1.41 4.21 -11.07
N VAL A 165 -2.12 3.21 -10.55
CA VAL A 165 -1.55 1.96 -10.05
C VAL A 165 -0.89 1.18 -11.18
N GLU A 166 0.38 0.81 -11.01
CA GLU A 166 1.13 -0.08 -11.89
C GLU A 166 1.32 -1.47 -11.29
N HIS A 167 1.52 -1.54 -9.97
CA HIS A 167 1.74 -2.81 -9.27
C HIS A 167 0.93 -2.90 -7.98
N GLN A 168 0.54 -4.12 -7.66
CA GLN A 168 -0.12 -4.48 -6.41
C GLN A 168 0.62 -5.67 -5.80
N ILE A 169 1.04 -5.54 -4.56
CA ILE A 169 1.81 -6.57 -3.85
C ILE A 169 1.02 -6.95 -2.60
N ASP A 170 0.59 -8.21 -2.55
CA ASP A 170 -0.04 -8.76 -1.36
C ASP A 170 1.00 -8.98 -0.25
N VAL A 171 0.78 -8.35 0.90
CA VAL A 171 1.64 -8.48 2.08
C VAL A 171 0.83 -8.94 3.31
N GLY A 172 -0.18 -9.79 3.07
CA GLY A 172 -1.05 -10.36 4.09
C GLY A 172 -2.26 -9.48 4.40
N THR A 173 -2.18 -8.71 5.49
CA THR A 173 -3.31 -7.86 5.94
C THR A 173 -3.49 -6.59 5.11
N HIS A 174 -2.45 -6.21 4.35
CA HIS A 174 -2.43 -5.02 3.52
C HIS A 174 -2.06 -5.39 2.08
N THR A 175 -2.36 -4.49 1.15
CA THR A 175 -1.76 -4.45 -0.18
C THR A 175 -0.85 -3.24 -0.27
N ILE A 176 0.34 -3.44 -0.82
CA ILE A 176 1.18 -2.33 -1.27
C ILE A 176 0.76 -2.01 -2.71
N PHE A 177 0.25 -0.80 -2.93
CA PHE A 177 0.03 -0.27 -4.27
C PHE A 177 1.23 0.59 -4.65
N VAL A 178 1.81 0.32 -5.82
CA VAL A 178 2.81 1.19 -6.44
C VAL A 178 2.14 1.88 -7.60
N GLY A 179 2.12 3.22 -7.58
CA GLY A 179 1.53 4.02 -8.63
C GLY A 179 2.50 5.01 -9.25
N GLN A 180 2.44 5.17 -10.57
CA GLN A 180 3.10 6.24 -11.29
C GLN A 180 2.37 7.55 -11.00
N VAL A 181 3.12 8.59 -10.64
CA VAL A 181 2.58 9.94 -10.47
C VAL A 181 2.22 10.50 -11.85
N VAL A 182 0.98 10.92 -12.02
CA VAL A 182 0.46 11.46 -13.29
C VAL A 182 0.12 12.94 -13.22
N ASN A 183 0.03 13.51 -12.01
CA ASN A 183 -0.23 14.93 -11.74
C ASN A 183 0.13 15.27 -10.28
N GLY A 184 0.29 16.54 -9.96
CA GLY A 184 0.50 17.02 -8.58
C GLY A 184 0.49 18.53 -8.45
N ALA A 185 0.20 19.03 -7.25
CA ALA A 185 0.27 20.46 -6.93
C ALA A 185 0.79 20.69 -5.51
N ASN A 186 1.55 21.77 -5.36
CA ASN A 186 1.86 22.37 -4.07
C ASN A 186 0.85 23.50 -3.80
N LEU A 187 0.14 23.44 -2.67
CA LEU A 187 -0.93 24.36 -2.31
C LEU A 187 -0.49 25.38 -1.24
N GLY A 188 0.69 25.22 -0.64
CA GLY A 188 1.24 26.20 0.30
C GLY A 188 2.46 25.73 1.07
N ASP A 189 2.97 26.59 1.94
CA ASP A 189 4.23 26.38 2.66
C ASP A 189 4.03 25.87 4.10
N ALA A 190 2.85 25.34 4.42
CA ALA A 190 2.57 24.79 5.74
C ALA A 190 3.44 23.55 6.01
N GLU A 191 4.13 23.54 7.15
CA GLU A 191 5.03 22.43 7.52
C GLU A 191 4.28 21.08 7.51
N PRO A 192 4.78 20.06 6.79
CA PRO A 192 4.12 18.76 6.72
C PRO A 192 3.92 18.12 8.10
N LEU A 193 2.75 17.50 8.29
CA LEU A 193 2.43 16.74 9.48
C LEU A 193 3.19 15.42 9.49
N THR A 194 4.02 15.22 10.51
CA THR A 194 4.66 13.93 10.75
C THR A 194 3.83 13.09 11.72
N TYR A 195 3.95 11.77 11.61
CA TYR A 195 3.32 10.84 12.55
C TYR A 195 3.80 11.07 14.00
N ALA A 196 5.07 11.42 14.18
CA ALA A 196 5.63 11.77 15.48
C ALA A 196 4.99 13.05 16.05
N TYR A 197 4.87 14.11 15.25
CA TYR A 197 4.22 15.36 15.66
C TYR A 197 2.75 15.12 16.04
N TYR A 198 2.01 14.35 15.24
CA TYR A 198 0.63 14.00 15.54
C TYR A 198 0.48 13.33 16.92
N HIS A 199 1.33 12.34 17.25
CA HIS A 199 1.25 11.67 18.55
C HIS A 199 1.61 12.57 19.73
N GLN A 200 2.36 13.65 19.52
CA GLN A 200 2.71 14.62 20.56
C GLN A 200 1.61 15.67 20.80
N ASN A 201 0.70 15.88 19.84
CA ASN A 201 -0.22 17.01 19.81
C ASN A 201 -1.72 16.64 19.67
N LYS A 202 -2.09 15.35 19.73
CA LYS A 202 -3.46 14.87 19.46
C LYS A 202 -4.38 14.76 20.68
#